data_AF-A0A5A8A2P9-F1
#
_entry.id   AF-A0A5A8A2P9-F1
#
_cell.length_a   1.000
_cell.length_b   1.000
_cell.length_c   1.000
_cell.angle_alpha   90.00
_cell.angle_beta   90.00
_cell.angle_gamma   90.00
#
_symmetry.space_group_name_H-M   'P 1'
#
loop_
_entity.id
_entity.type
_entity.pdbx_description
1 polymer ?
#
loop_
_entity_poly.entity_id
_entity_poly.type
_entity_poly.pdbx_seq_one_letter_code
_entity_poly.pdbx_strand_id
1 'polypeptide(L)' 'MNFIEYDPVVEAVELLRVCRHSVEPDGDFEQWRIDGGEWVSLEHLLGLALRLGLTDGPSRLQ' A
#
# COMPACT_ATOMS: atom_id res chain seq x y z
N MET A 1 17.31 18.05 -13.10
CA MET A 1 17.47 17.05 -12.04
C MET A 1 16.07 16.78 -11.52
N ASN A 2 15.41 15.74 -12.02
CA ASN A 2 14.06 15.39 -11.55
C ASN A 2 14.21 14.72 -10.19
N PHE A 3 13.78 15.39 -9.13
CA PHE A 3 13.45 14.70 -7.89
C PHE A 3 12.20 13.90 -8.21
N ILE A 4 12.31 12.58 -8.24
CA ILE A 4 11.13 11.72 -8.28
C ILE A 4 10.40 12.04 -6.97
N GLU A 5 9.25 12.69 -7.07
CA GLU A 5 8.38 12.93 -5.93
C GLU A 5 8.00 11.55 -5.38
N TYR A 6 8.55 11.22 -4.21
CA TYR A 6 8.25 9.98 -3.53
C TYR A 6 6.84 10.10 -2.97
N ASP A 7 5.90 9.35 -3.55
CA ASP A 7 4.54 9.23 -3.05
C ASP A 7 4.38 7.89 -2.30
N PRO A 8 4.31 7.92 -0.95
CA PRO A 8 4.16 6.71 -0.15
C PRO A 8 2.84 5.97 -0.42
N VAL A 9 1.82 6.66 -0.93
CA VAL A 9 0.54 6.03 -1.28
C VAL A 9 0.70 5.17 -2.53
N VAL A 10 1.40 5.67 -3.55
CA VAL A 10 1.69 4.91 -4.77
C VAL A 10 2.49 3.66 -4.45
N GLU A 11 3.56 3.79 -3.65
CA GLU A 11 4.38 2.63 -3.25
C GLU A 11 3.56 1.60 -2.47
N ALA A 12 2.71 2.04 -1.53
CA ALA A 12 1.86 1.14 -0.77
C ALA A 12 0.87 0.38 -1.67
N VAL A 13 0.24 1.06 -2.63
CA VAL A 13 -0.67 0.44 -3.60
C VAL A 13 0.06 -0.56 -4.49
N GLU A 14 1.26 -0.22 -4.97
CA GLU A 14 2.08 -1.11 -5.78
C GLU A 14 2.50 -2.36 -5.01
N LEU A 15 2.97 -2.21 -3.77
CA LEU A 15 3.35 -3.32 -2.92
C LEU A 15 2.18 -4.28 -2.69
N LEU A 16 1.00 -3.75 -2.35
CA LEU A 16 -0.20 -4.55 -2.17
C LEU A 16 -0.58 -5.34 -3.44
N ARG A 17 -0.44 -4.71 -4.61
CA ARG A 17 -0.67 -5.38 -5.91
C ARG A 17 0.36 -6.48 -6.19
N VAL A 18 1.62 -6.28 -5.84
CA VAL A 18 2.67 -7.31 -5.92
C VAL A 18 2.33 -8.50 -5.00
N CYS A 19 1.80 -8.23 -3.81
CA CYS A 19 1.28 -9.23 -2.88
C CYS A 19 -0.07 -9.86 -3.33
N ARG A 20 -0.53 -9.59 -4.56
CA ARG A 20 -1.77 -10.11 -5.17
C ARG A 20 -3.07 -9.61 -4.52
N HIS A 21 -3.02 -8.47 -3.85
CA HIS A 21 -4.23 -7.76 -3.42
C HIS A 21 -4.72 -6.81 -4.50
N SER A 22 -6.03 -6.72 -4.68
CA SER A 22 -6.67 -5.63 -5.41
C SER A 22 -6.82 -4.43 -4.49
N VAL A 23 -6.56 -3.22 -5.02
CA VAL A 23 -6.67 -1.97 -4.27
C VAL A 23 -7.38 -0.94 -5.13
N GLU A 24 -8.47 -0.41 -4.61
CA GLU A 24 -9.35 0.56 -5.28
C GLU A 24 -9.47 1.82 -4.42
N PRO A 25 -9.19 3.02 -4.95
CA PRO A 25 -9.49 4.26 -4.26
C PRO A 25 -10.98 4.58 -4.34
N ASP A 26 -11.50 5.35 -3.38
CA ASP A 26 -12.78 6.03 -3.52
C ASP A 26 -12.66 7.24 -4.47
N GLY A 27 -13.76 7.97 -4.66
CA GLY A 27 -13.83 9.09 -5.62
C GLY A 27 -12.90 10.25 -5.27
N ASP A 28 -12.58 10.41 -3.98
CA ASP A 28 -11.82 11.54 -3.44
C ASP A 28 -10.40 11.14 -2.98
N PHE A 29 -10.02 9.86 -3.13
CA PHE A 29 -8.76 9.29 -2.65
C PHE A 29 -8.56 9.46 -1.13
N GLU A 30 -9.66 9.49 -0.36
CA GLU A 30 -9.63 9.56 1.10
C GLU A 30 -9.74 8.17 1.74
N GLN A 31 -10.25 7.19 1.00
CA GLN A 31 -10.40 5.81 1.43
C GLN A 31 -10.03 4.82 0.33
N TRP A 32 -9.67 3.61 0.77
CA TRP A 32 -9.25 2.53 -0.11
C TRP A 32 -10.02 1.26 0.23
N ARG A 33 -10.34 0.48 -0.79
CA ARG A 33 -10.91 -0.85 -0.65
C ARG A 33 -9.91 -1.89 -1.10
N ILE A 34 -9.72 -2.90 -0.28
CA ILE A 34 -8.77 -4.00 -0.54
C ILE A 34 -9.56 -5.29 -0.71
N ASP A 35 -9.36 -5.99 -1.82
CA ASP A 35 -10.05 -7.27 -2.14
C ASP A 35 -11.58 -7.23 -2.05
N GLY A 36 -12.15 -6.08 -2.42
CA GLY A 36 -13.59 -5.87 -2.34
C GLY A 36 -14.15 -5.84 -0.92
N GLY A 37 -13.30 -5.75 0.11
CA GLY A 37 -13.68 -5.67 1.51
C GLY A 37 -14.21 -4.29 1.94
N GLU A 38 -14.09 -4.00 3.23
CA GLU A 38 -14.47 -2.71 3.80
C GLU A 38 -13.54 -1.58 3.32
N TRP A 39 -14.07 -0.37 3.28
CA TRP A 39 -13.28 0.84 3.04
C TRP A 39 -12.39 1.14 4.25
N VAL A 40 -11.11 1.42 3.99
CA VAL A 40 -10.10 1.73 5.01
C VAL A 40 -9.50 3.10 4.77
N SER A 41 -9.03 3.74 5.84
CA SER A 41 -8.32 5.01 5.80
C SER A 41 -6.90 4.87 5.22
N LEU A 42 -6.28 6.01 4.95
CA LEU A 42 -4.91 6.07 4.41
C LEU A 42 -3.91 5.43 5.37
N GLU A 43 -4.07 5.75 6.66
CA GLU A 43 -3.22 5.22 7.72
C GLU A 43 -3.31 3.69 7.79
N HIS A 44 -4.50 3.12 7.58
CA HIS A 44 -4.68 1.68 7.53
C HIS A 44 -4.05 1.05 6.28
N LEU A 45 -4.21 1.67 5.11
CA LEU A 45 -3.57 1.24 3.87
C LEU A 45 -2.04 1.19 4.03
N LEU A 46 -1.44 2.29 4.50
CA LEU A 46 0.01 2.39 4.73
C LEU A 46 0.47 1.39 5.79
N GLY A 47 -0.29 1.23 6.88
CA GLY A 47 0.01 0.25 7.92
C GLY A 47 0.00 -1.19 7.42
N LEU A 48 -0.93 -1.54 6.51
CA LEU A 48 -0.98 -2.86 5.88
C LEU A 48 0.20 -3.07 4.95
N ALA A 49 0.48 -2.10 4.07
CA ALA A 49 1.61 -2.16 3.15
C ALA A 49 2.94 -2.33 3.91
N LEU A 50 3.17 -1.57 4.98
CA LEU A 50 4.35 -1.72 5.83
C LEU A 50 4.45 -3.12 6.44
N ARG A 51 3.35 -3.67 6.96
CA ARG A 51 3.35 -5.04 7.53
C ARG A 51 3.68 -6.10 6.49
N LEU A 52 3.13 -5.98 5.29
CA LEU A 52 3.42 -6.89 4.19
C LEU A 52 4.86 -6.72 3.69
N GLY A 53 5.36 -5.50 3.51
CA GLY A 53 6.74 -5.24 3.12
C GLY A 53 7.76 -5.72 4.15
N LEU A 54 7.41 -5.73 5.44
CA LEU A 54 8.22 -6.35 6.50
C LEU A 54 8.16 -7.88 6.48
N THR A 55 7.05 -8.46 5.99
CA THR A 55 6.83 -9.92 5.95
C THR A 55 7.40 -10.55 4.67
N ASP A 56 7.22 -9.90 3.53
CA ASP A 56 7.70 -10.29 2.20
C ASP A 56 9.07 -9.72 1.84
N GLY A 57 9.57 -8.75 2.63
CA GLY A 57 10.96 -8.32 2.53
C GLY A 57 11.90 -9.50 2.77
N PRO A 58 13.09 -9.53 2.12
CA PRO A 58 14.08 -10.55 2.46
C PRO A 58 14.32 -10.38 3.94
N SER A 59 13.99 -11.42 4.70
CA SER A 59 14.17 -11.45 6.14
C SER A 59 15.58 -10.92 6.41
N ARG A 60 15.69 -9.69 6.95
CA ARG A 60 16.91 -9.27 7.65
C ARG A 60 16.93 -10.04 8.96
N LEU A 61 17.07 -11.36 8.82
CA LEU A 61 17.76 -12.23 9.73
C LEU A 61 19.23 -12.17 9.30
N GLN A 62 19.87 -11.03 9.57
CA GLN A 62 21.31 -10.92 9.73
C GLN A 62 21.58 -9.94 10.87
#